data_AF-A0A4W3H344-F1
#
_entry.id   AF-A0A4W3H344-F1
#
_cell.length_a   1.000
_cell.length_b   1.000
_cell.length_c   1.000
_cell.angle_alpha   90.00
_cell.angle_beta   90.00
_cell.angle_gamma   90.00
#
_symmetry.space_group_name_H-M   'P 1'
#
loop_
_entity.id
_entity.type
_entity.pdbx_description
1 polymer ?
#
loop_
_entity_poly.entity_id
_entity_poly.type
_entity_poly.pdbx_seq_one_letter_code
_entity_poly.pdbx_strand_id
1 'polypeptide(L)'
;MPGPFRNAALSKAAQTHRLRKLRAPSKCRECEGIIMVNGAECEECSLTCHRKCLESVAILCGHRKLQGKVCLFGVDFAQAPRTTPGEIPFIIRKCTAEIESRALGLQGIYRVSGSKVRVSKLCQSFESGRELIDMSENSPTTSPTS
;
A
#
# COMPACT_ATOMS: atom_id res chain seq x y z
N MET A 1 17.08 23.44 5.05
CA MET A 1 17.80 22.76 3.94
C MET A 1 16.83 21.92 3.12
N PRO A 2 16.77 22.07 1.78
CA PRO A 2 15.87 21.29 0.92
C PRO A 2 16.26 19.79 0.92
N GLY A 3 15.33 18.90 1.30
CA GLY A 3 15.59 17.45 1.36
C GLY A 3 15.75 16.77 -0.02
N PRO A 4 16.39 15.58 -0.07
CA PRO A 4 16.86 14.91 -1.30
C PRO A 4 15.77 14.49 -2.31
N PHE A 5 14.48 14.63 -1.98
CA PHE A 5 13.34 14.20 -2.80
C PHE A 5 12.32 15.30 -3.09
N ARG A 6 12.64 16.58 -2.84
CA ARG A 6 11.71 17.72 -3.01
C ARG A 6 11.12 17.90 -4.42
N ASN A 7 11.75 17.34 -5.46
CA ASN A 7 11.29 17.42 -6.86
C ASN A 7 10.75 16.06 -7.39
N ALA A 8 10.54 15.07 -6.53
CA ALA A 8 9.85 13.85 -6.90
C ALA A 8 8.35 14.06 -6.69
N ALA A 9 7.50 13.59 -7.62
CA ALA A 9 6.10 13.41 -7.29
C ALA A 9 6.02 12.29 -6.24
N LEU A 10 5.36 12.57 -5.12
CA LEU A 10 5.24 11.64 -3.99
C LEU A 10 3.76 11.39 -3.76
N SER A 11 3.36 10.11 -3.66
CA SER A 11 2.03 9.76 -3.19
C SER A 11 1.80 10.28 -1.77
N LYS A 12 0.54 10.38 -1.33
CA LYS A 12 0.23 10.74 0.07
C LYS A 12 0.93 9.82 1.05
N ALA A 13 0.96 8.52 0.77
CA ALA A 13 1.66 7.56 1.61
C ALA A 13 3.18 7.78 1.61
N ALA A 14 3.81 8.07 0.46
CA ALA A 14 5.24 8.37 0.39
C ALA A 14 5.64 9.58 1.25
N GLN A 15 4.78 10.59 1.35
CA GLN A 15 5.03 11.80 2.15
C GLN A 15 5.14 11.53 3.65
N THR A 16 4.63 10.38 4.13
CA THR A 16 4.77 9.98 5.53
C THR A 16 6.16 9.42 5.88
N HIS A 17 7.03 9.18 4.88
CA HIS A 17 8.35 8.60 5.08
C HIS A 17 9.46 9.64 5.16
N ARG A 18 10.43 9.39 6.04
CA ARG A 18 11.70 10.11 6.06
C ARG A 18 12.68 9.47 5.07
N LEU A 19 12.66 9.93 3.83
CA LEU A 19 13.41 9.32 2.73
C LEU A 19 14.84 9.84 2.63
N ARG A 20 15.80 8.92 2.52
CA ARG A 20 17.20 9.16 2.13
C ARG A 20 17.56 8.41 0.84
N LYS A 21 18.66 8.80 0.20
CA LYS A 21 19.18 8.07 -0.97
C LYS A 21 19.65 6.67 -0.54
N LEU A 22 19.23 5.66 -1.30
CA LEU A 22 19.66 4.28 -1.13
C LEU A 22 21.13 4.16 -1.59
N ARG A 23 21.97 3.49 -0.79
CA ARG A 23 23.42 3.39 -1.00
C ARG A 23 23.89 2.06 -1.60
N ALA A 24 23.01 1.06 -1.66
CA ALA A 24 23.33 -0.28 -2.16
C ALA A 24 22.17 -0.80 -3.02
N PRO A 25 22.43 -1.70 -3.98
CA PRO A 25 21.35 -2.35 -4.72
C PRO A 25 20.38 -3.06 -3.77
N SER A 26 19.09 -2.88 -3.97
CA SER A 26 18.05 -3.50 -3.13
C SER A 26 16.80 -3.81 -3.94
N LYS A 27 15.99 -4.75 -3.49
CA LYS A 27 14.69 -5.04 -4.12
C LYS A 27 13.70 -3.91 -3.80
N CYS A 28 13.03 -3.38 -4.82
CA CYS A 28 11.94 -2.42 -4.66
C CYS A 28 10.72 -3.12 -4.07
N ARG A 29 10.14 -2.55 -3.03
CA ARG A 29 8.98 -3.16 -2.38
C ARG A 29 7.71 -3.07 -3.23
N GLU A 30 7.59 -1.99 -4.00
CA GLU A 30 6.44 -1.67 -4.84
C GLU A 30 6.39 -2.54 -6.11
N CYS A 31 7.42 -2.49 -6.95
CA CYS A 31 7.42 -3.18 -8.26
C CYS A 31 8.20 -4.50 -8.27
N GLU A 32 8.81 -4.88 -7.15
CA GLU A 32 9.67 -6.07 -7.01
C GLU A 32 10.96 -6.09 -7.85
N GLY A 33 11.18 -5.09 -8.71
CA GLY A 33 12.42 -4.94 -9.47
C GLY A 33 13.61 -4.56 -8.61
N ILE A 34 14.82 -4.83 -9.10
CA ILE A 34 16.06 -4.43 -8.43
C ILE A 34 16.30 -2.92 -8.63
N ILE A 35 16.64 -2.24 -7.56
CA ILE A 35 17.03 -0.84 -7.56
C ILE A 35 18.55 -0.78 -7.76
N MET A 36 18.98 -0.49 -8.99
CA MET A 36 20.41 -0.38 -9.31
C MET A 36 20.96 1.02 -9.02
N VAL A 37 20.15 2.06 -9.28
CA VAL A 37 20.52 3.47 -9.13
C VAL A 37 19.32 4.29 -8.66
N ASN A 38 19.58 5.42 -7.99
CA ASN A 38 18.55 6.40 -7.59
C ASN A 38 17.38 5.78 -6.80
N GLY A 39 17.71 4.91 -5.85
CA GLY A 39 16.75 4.39 -4.88
C GLY A 39 16.47 5.36 -3.74
N ALA A 40 15.31 5.18 -3.13
CA ALA A 40 14.96 5.80 -1.86
C ALA A 40 14.85 4.72 -0.77
N GLU A 41 15.28 5.08 0.43
CA GLU A 41 15.19 4.28 1.63
C GLU A 41 14.59 5.13 2.75
N CYS A 42 13.55 4.64 3.42
CA CYS A 42 13.04 5.29 4.63
C CYS A 42 13.95 5.01 5.83
N GLU A 43 14.35 6.07 6.55
CA GLU A 43 15.24 5.97 7.72
C GLU A 43 14.59 5.26 8.92
N GLU A 44 13.26 5.23 8.98
CA GLU A 44 12.52 4.76 10.15
C GLU A 44 11.94 3.35 9.94
N CYS A 45 11.32 3.11 8.78
CA CYS A 45 10.67 1.83 8.49
C CYS A 45 11.45 0.92 7.51
N SER A 46 12.59 1.39 7.00
CA SER A 46 13.43 0.69 6.03
C SER A 46 12.71 0.32 4.72
N LEU A 47 11.66 1.05 4.35
CA LEU A 47 11.04 0.93 3.02
C LEU A 47 12.06 1.26 1.94
N THR A 48 12.33 0.31 1.05
CA THR A 48 13.17 0.50 -0.15
C THR A 48 12.29 0.59 -1.40
N CYS A 49 12.46 1.66 -2.16
CA CYS A 49 11.64 1.92 -3.35
C CYS A 49 12.46 2.62 -4.45
N HIS A 50 12.10 2.41 -5.72
CA HIS A 50 12.63 3.28 -6.79
C HIS A 50 12.08 4.69 -6.62
N ARG A 51 12.84 5.71 -7.03
CA ARG A 51 12.37 7.10 -7.00
C ARG A 51 11.03 7.30 -7.74
N LYS A 52 10.83 6.61 -8.87
CA LYS A 52 9.57 6.66 -9.66
C LYS A 52 8.41 5.94 -8.94
N CYS A 53 8.69 4.88 -8.21
CA CYS A 53 7.66 4.11 -7.49
C CYS A 53 7.15 4.83 -6.22
N LEU A 54 7.83 5.89 -5.77
CA LEU A 54 7.31 6.76 -4.71
C LEU A 54 6.04 7.52 -5.12
N GLU A 55 5.75 7.63 -6.42
CA GLU A 55 4.52 8.23 -6.93
C GLU A 55 3.30 7.34 -6.71
N SER A 56 3.49 6.01 -6.60
CA SER A 56 2.40 5.03 -6.52
C SER A 56 2.34 4.26 -5.20
N VAL A 57 3.36 4.35 -4.35
CA VAL A 57 3.41 3.57 -3.11
C VAL A 57 2.22 3.91 -2.22
N ALA A 58 1.53 2.89 -1.71
CA ALA A 58 0.38 3.06 -0.82
C ALA A 58 0.71 2.74 0.65
N ILE A 59 1.96 2.39 0.95
CA ILE A 59 2.40 2.02 2.30
C ILE A 59 2.76 3.28 3.10
N LEU A 60 2.02 3.57 4.15
CA LEU A 60 2.29 4.60 5.16
C LEU A 60 3.47 4.19 6.06
N CYS A 61 4.21 5.18 6.55
CA CYS A 61 5.29 4.95 7.50
C CYS A 61 4.71 4.58 8.87
N GLY A 62 5.01 3.38 9.35
CA GLY A 62 4.65 2.94 10.70
C GLY A 62 5.69 3.30 11.77
N HIS A 63 6.72 4.09 11.42
CA HIS A 63 7.87 4.45 12.29
C HIS A 63 8.58 3.25 12.94
N ARG A 64 8.44 2.07 12.32
CA ARG A 64 9.03 0.80 12.73
C ARG A 64 9.39 -0.01 11.49
N LYS A 65 10.41 -0.86 11.60
CA LYS A 65 10.85 -1.71 10.50
C LYS A 65 9.68 -2.47 9.89
N LEU A 66 9.46 -2.29 8.58
CA LEU A 66 8.45 -3.04 7.86
C LEU A 66 8.80 -4.52 7.88
N GLN A 67 7.84 -5.36 8.23
CA GLN A 67 8.00 -6.80 8.20
C GLN A 67 8.11 -7.32 6.75
N GLY A 68 8.37 -8.61 6.58
CA GLY A 68 8.34 -9.23 5.24
C GLY A 68 6.96 -9.09 4.57
N LYS A 69 6.91 -9.34 3.25
CA LYS A 69 5.63 -9.49 2.57
C LYS A 69 4.90 -10.70 3.15
N VAL A 70 3.58 -10.60 3.24
CA VAL A 70 2.71 -11.69 3.71
C VAL A 70 1.86 -12.18 2.55
N CYS A 71 1.71 -13.49 2.40
CA CYS A 71 0.73 -14.06 1.48
C CYS A 71 -0.65 -13.92 2.14
N LEU A 72 -1.49 -13.01 1.63
CA LEU A 72 -2.83 -12.77 2.19
C LEU A 72 -3.93 -13.40 1.37
N PHE A 73 -3.74 -13.48 0.06
CA PHE A 73 -4.73 -13.98 -0.87
C PHE A 73 -4.36 -15.40 -1.33
N GLY A 74 -5.38 -16.23 -1.60
CA GLY A 74 -5.18 -17.62 -2.03
C GLY A 74 -4.65 -18.56 -0.95
N VAL A 75 -4.66 -18.15 0.33
CA VAL A 75 -4.28 -18.96 1.49
C VAL A 75 -5.52 -19.42 2.26
N ASP A 76 -5.39 -20.49 3.03
CA ASP A 76 -6.47 -20.97 3.90
C ASP A 76 -6.83 -19.91 4.96
N PHE A 77 -8.13 -19.74 5.24
CA PHE A 77 -8.60 -18.72 6.16
C PHE A 77 -8.08 -18.94 7.59
N ALA A 78 -7.86 -20.18 8.02
CA ALA A 78 -7.25 -20.48 9.33
C ALA A 78 -5.79 -20.03 9.40
N GLN A 79 -5.10 -19.92 8.26
CA GLN A 79 -3.72 -19.46 8.14
C GLN A 79 -3.60 -17.95 7.88
N ALA A 80 -4.72 -17.26 7.66
CA ALA A 80 -4.73 -15.82 7.40
C ALA A 80 -4.04 -15.06 8.57
N PRO A 81 -3.10 -14.13 8.29
CA PRO A 81 -2.40 -13.41 9.34
C PRO A 81 -3.36 -12.61 10.23
N ARG A 82 -3.31 -12.86 11.53
CA ARG A 82 -4.10 -12.17 12.57
C ARG A 82 -3.17 -11.55 13.61
N THR A 83 -3.65 -10.48 14.24
CA THR A 83 -2.93 -9.88 15.38
C THR A 83 -3.17 -10.71 16.63
N THR A 84 -4.40 -11.22 16.80
CA THR A 84 -4.75 -12.15 17.88
C THR A 84 -5.52 -13.39 17.39
N PRO A 85 -5.37 -14.56 18.05
CA PRO A 85 -6.13 -15.76 17.69
C PRO A 85 -7.65 -15.51 17.80
N GLY A 86 -8.41 -15.93 16.79
CA GLY A 86 -9.87 -15.74 16.73
C GLY A 86 -10.34 -14.38 16.22
N GLU A 87 -9.44 -13.41 16.03
CA GLU A 87 -9.78 -12.07 15.55
C GLU A 87 -10.04 -12.05 14.04
N ILE A 88 -10.97 -11.22 13.58
CA ILE A 88 -11.23 -10.97 12.16
C ILE A 88 -9.94 -10.47 11.48
N PRO A 89 -9.51 -11.05 10.34
CA PRO A 89 -8.30 -10.60 9.64
C PRO A 89 -8.35 -9.11 9.29
N PHE A 90 -7.21 -8.42 9.42
CA PHE A 90 -7.12 -6.97 9.27
C PHE A 90 -7.63 -6.46 7.91
N ILE A 91 -7.49 -7.26 6.85
CA ILE A 91 -7.98 -6.92 5.51
C ILE A 91 -9.51 -6.74 5.50
N ILE A 92 -10.24 -7.63 6.17
CA ILE A 92 -11.70 -7.56 6.25
C ILE A 92 -12.09 -6.32 7.04
N ARG A 93 -11.47 -6.10 8.22
CA ARG A 93 -11.73 -4.93 9.07
C ARG A 93 -11.49 -3.61 8.31
N LYS A 94 -10.34 -3.49 7.64
CA LYS A 94 -9.96 -2.28 6.88
C LYS A 94 -10.89 -2.04 5.70
N CYS A 95 -11.14 -3.05 4.88
CA CYS A 95 -12.02 -2.90 3.71
C CYS A 95 -13.44 -2.54 4.13
N THR A 96 -13.99 -3.18 5.16
CA THR A 96 -15.33 -2.88 5.68
C THR A 96 -15.41 -1.45 6.21
N ALA A 97 -14.44 -1.02 7.04
CA ALA A 97 -14.41 0.34 7.56
C ALA A 97 -14.33 1.41 6.43
N GLU A 98 -13.56 1.15 5.37
CA GLU A 98 -13.46 2.06 4.22
C GLU A 98 -14.79 2.17 3.45
N ILE A 99 -15.48 1.04 3.28
CA ILE A 99 -16.81 0.99 2.64
C ILE A 99 -17.84 1.73 3.50
N GLU A 100 -17.84 1.49 4.80
CA GLU A 100 -18.71 2.18 5.75
C GLU A 100 -18.49 3.70 5.72
N SER A 101 -17.23 4.13 5.68
CA SER A 101 -16.87 5.54 5.69
C SER A 101 -17.23 6.29 4.39
N ARG A 102 -17.22 5.63 3.22
CA ARG A 102 -17.23 6.34 1.92
C ARG A 102 -18.23 5.83 0.91
N ALA A 103 -18.74 4.60 1.07
CA ALA A 103 -19.43 3.89 0.01
C ALA A 103 -20.89 3.55 0.31
N LEU A 104 -21.36 3.67 1.57
CA LEU A 104 -22.75 3.31 1.93
C LEU A 104 -23.81 4.08 1.13
N GLY A 105 -23.52 5.32 0.72
CA GLY A 105 -24.41 6.13 -0.11
C GLY A 105 -24.30 5.89 -1.61
N LEU A 106 -23.37 5.03 -2.07
CA LEU A 106 -23.15 4.79 -3.49
C LEU A 106 -24.08 3.71 -4.02
N GLN A 107 -24.63 3.92 -5.22
CA GLN A 107 -25.47 2.91 -5.87
C GLN A 107 -24.63 1.73 -6.37
N GLY A 108 -25.14 0.51 -6.16
CA GLY A 108 -24.53 -0.70 -6.71
C GLY A 108 -23.22 -1.13 -6.05
N ILE A 109 -23.00 -0.77 -4.77
CA ILE A 109 -21.91 -1.36 -3.96
C ILE A 109 -21.93 -2.88 -4.07
N TYR A 110 -20.75 -3.49 -4.18
CA TYR A 110 -20.53 -4.92 -4.45
C TYR A 110 -21.04 -5.46 -5.79
N ARG A 111 -21.97 -4.78 -6.49
CA ARG A 111 -22.50 -5.19 -7.80
C ARG A 111 -21.65 -4.68 -8.96
N VAL A 112 -21.19 -3.44 -8.88
CA VAL A 112 -20.39 -2.81 -9.95
C VAL A 112 -18.94 -3.27 -9.83
N SER A 113 -18.43 -3.88 -10.91
CA SER A 113 -17.04 -4.35 -10.97
C SER A 113 -16.04 -3.20 -10.94
N GLY A 114 -15.05 -3.31 -10.05
CA GLY A 114 -13.89 -2.42 -10.04
C GLY A 114 -12.89 -2.73 -11.16
N SER A 115 -11.98 -1.78 -11.42
CA SER A 115 -10.86 -2.00 -12.35
C SER A 115 -9.94 -3.11 -11.86
N LYS A 116 -9.77 -4.18 -12.67
CA LYS A 116 -8.89 -5.32 -12.35
C LYS A 116 -7.47 -4.88 -11.95
N VAL A 117 -6.94 -3.86 -12.62
CA VAL A 117 -5.61 -3.31 -12.34
C VAL A 117 -5.56 -2.67 -10.94
N ARG A 118 -6.60 -1.92 -10.55
CA ARG A 118 -6.67 -1.27 -9.23
C ARG A 118 -6.88 -2.29 -8.11
N VAL A 119 -7.68 -3.32 -8.35
CA VAL A 119 -7.87 -4.44 -7.41
C VAL A 119 -6.54 -5.16 -7.18
N SER A 120 -5.83 -5.51 -8.26
CA SER A 120 -4.52 -6.19 -8.16
C SER A 120 -3.49 -5.36 -7.39
N LYS A 121 -3.39 -4.06 -7.68
CA LYS A 121 -2.50 -3.14 -6.93
C LYS A 121 -2.87 -3.05 -5.45
N LEU A 122 -4.16 -3.02 -5.12
CA LEU A 122 -4.62 -2.98 -3.74
C LEU A 122 -4.25 -4.29 -3.00
N CYS A 123 -4.43 -5.45 -3.63
CA CYS A 123 -4.00 -6.72 -3.07
C CYS A 123 -2.49 -6.74 -2.79
N GLN A 124 -1.68 -6.35 -3.78
CA GLN A 124 -0.23 -6.28 -3.64
C GLN A 124 0.20 -5.30 -2.53
N SER A 125 -0.53 -4.19 -2.40
CA SER A 125 -0.32 -3.20 -1.35
C SER A 125 -0.56 -3.86 0.01
N PHE A 126 -1.71 -4.51 0.24
CA PHE A 126 -1.98 -5.22 1.50
C PHE A 126 -0.90 -6.25 1.85
N GLU A 127 -0.44 -7.04 0.89
CA GLU A 127 0.64 -8.01 1.12
C GLU A 127 1.98 -7.35 1.45
N SER A 128 2.20 -6.15 0.92
CA SER A 128 3.44 -5.39 1.09
C SER A 128 3.44 -4.46 2.30
N GLY A 129 2.31 -3.95 2.79
CA GLY A 129 2.27 -3.00 3.91
C GLY A 129 1.35 -3.40 5.07
N ARG A 130 0.62 -4.51 4.94
CA ARG A 130 -0.31 -5.03 5.95
C ARG A 130 -1.34 -3.96 6.35
N GLU A 131 -1.35 -3.57 7.62
CA GLU A 131 -2.24 -2.55 8.18
C GLU A 131 -1.81 -1.11 7.85
N LEU A 132 -0.62 -0.90 7.30
CA LEU A 132 -0.09 0.42 6.99
C LEU A 132 -0.47 0.91 5.59
N ILE A 133 -1.49 0.35 4.96
CA ILE A 133 -1.94 0.80 3.63
C ILE A 133 -2.90 1.99 3.73
N ASP A 134 -2.63 3.01 2.91
CA ASP A 134 -3.55 4.09 2.59
C ASP A 134 -4.54 3.64 1.49
N MET A 135 -5.82 3.71 1.78
CA MET A 135 -6.91 3.32 0.87
C MET A 135 -7.65 4.54 0.30
N SER A 136 -7.24 5.76 0.65
CA SER A 136 -7.97 6.99 0.31
C SER A 136 -8.05 7.24 -1.21
N GLU A 137 -7.04 6.81 -1.97
CA GLU A 137 -6.97 6.96 -3.44
C GLU A 137 -7.70 5.84 -4.20
N ASN A 138 -8.16 4.79 -3.52
CA ASN A 138 -9.02 3.78 -4.11
C ASN A 138 -10.46 4.32 -4.11
N SER A 139 -11.02 4.51 -5.31
CA SER A 139 -12.42 4.90 -5.45
C SER A 139 -13.29 3.67 -5.18
N PRO A 140 -14.34 3.78 -4.36
CA PRO A 140 -15.19 2.62 -4.03
C PRO A 140 -15.97 2.09 -5.24
N THR A 141 -16.15 2.92 -6.27
CA THR A 141 -16.79 2.59 -7.55
C THR A 141 -16.08 3.30 -8.69
N THR A 142 -16.14 2.73 -9.90
CA THR A 142 -15.88 3.50 -11.13
C THR A 142 -17.11 4.34 -11.41
N SER A 143 -16.94 5.65 -11.64
CA SER A 143 -18.00 6.49 -12.22
C SER A 143 -18.58 5.78 -13.45
N PRO A 144 -19.91 5.80 -13.66
CA PRO A 144 -20.43 5.48 -14.98
C PRO A 144 -19.89 6.56 -15.91
N THR A 145 -19.07 6.16 -16.88
CA THR A 145 -18.78 7.03 -18.03
C THR A 145 -20.11 7.24 -18.74
N SER A 146 -20.64 8.46 -18.61
CA SER A 146 -21.69 9.01 -19.46
C SER A 146 -21.25 9.03 -20.92
#